data_AF-A0A516X5Y5-F1
#
_entry.id   AF-A0A516X5Y5-F1
#
_cell.length_a   1.000
_cell.length_b   1.000
_cell.length_c   1.000
_cell.angle_alpha   90.00
_cell.angle_beta   90.00
_cell.angle_gamma   90.00
#
_symmetry.space_group_name_H-M   'P 1'
#
loop_
_entity.id
_entity.type
_entity.pdbx_description
1 polymer ?
#
loop_
_entity_poly.entity_id
_entity_poly.type
_entity_poly.pdbx_seq_one_letter_code
_entity_poly.pdbx_strand_id
1 'polypeptide(L)'
;MGEGDGEFAGGFSWQRERRWIIWSIVLVIAMVMIAIPAAEAVESSNSTADAASTSPNASNGLLLMGGCVLFVLAIPFLASGIHWRSVGWKTLQRNMMQNNADHKNGWAEAGRLHLDISRRRALRPVDPTPLVPRPGEHFHLRTRIGYSRYVTSGDGSYSHTVAFGTGPAGLALVGASLIGNSRRRSEAMAAATPAWREKQYTDVLAGNYGLVIFPYGRAMHFDWNHVTTFHPNPTNWTVTFEFFDAEPLSLYGPAAPLICVYAASKLWGGEQFHADPRLRSIAASSLAEAARKALGQH
;
A
#
# COMPACT_ATOMS: atom_id res chain seq x y z
N MET A 1 14.75 -12.05 5.45
CA MET A 1 13.54 -12.48 6.17
C MET A 1 13.08 -11.27 6.97
N GLY A 2 11.97 -10.66 6.55
CA GLY A 2 11.56 -9.31 6.92
C GLY A 2 10.43 -8.94 5.98
N GLU A 3 9.25 -9.40 6.37
CA GLU A 3 7.98 -9.33 5.67
C GLU A 3 7.64 -7.86 5.37
N GLY A 4 7.81 -7.49 4.11
CA GLY A 4 7.41 -6.20 3.58
C GLY A 4 5.91 -6.18 3.35
N ASP A 5 5.14 -6.13 4.43
CA ASP A 5 3.74 -5.75 4.37
C ASP A 5 3.68 -4.26 4.02
N GLY A 6 3.79 -4.01 2.72
CA GLY A 6 3.29 -2.78 2.14
C GLY A 6 1.80 -2.74 2.43
N GLU A 7 1.42 -2.00 3.47
CA GLU A 7 0.14 -1.32 3.56
C GLU A 7 0.02 -0.37 2.36
N PHE A 8 -0.20 -0.97 1.19
CA PHE A 8 -0.71 -0.26 0.04
C PHE A 8 -2.14 0.13 0.37
N ALA A 9 -2.36 1.44 0.38
CA ALA A 9 -3.67 2.06 0.42
C ALA A 9 -4.66 1.29 -0.46
N GLY A 10 -5.75 0.82 0.16
CA GLY A 10 -6.83 0.08 -0.52
C GLY A 10 -6.86 -1.42 -0.26
N GLY A 11 -6.29 -1.91 0.85
CA GLY A 11 -6.51 -3.27 1.32
C GLY A 11 -8.01 -3.58 1.42
N PHE A 12 -8.50 -4.37 0.47
CA PHE A 12 -9.85 -4.93 0.45
C PHE A 12 -10.18 -5.53 1.82
N SER A 13 -11.00 -4.85 2.63
CA SER A 13 -11.27 -5.26 4.00
C SER A 13 -12.28 -6.41 4.04
N TRP A 14 -11.85 -7.58 3.60
CA TRP A 14 -12.57 -8.86 3.66
C TRP A 14 -13.20 -9.11 5.04
N GLN A 15 -12.56 -8.63 6.11
CA GLN A 15 -13.02 -8.69 7.49
C GLN A 15 -14.40 -8.06 7.72
N ARG A 16 -14.68 -6.90 7.09
CA ARG A 16 -15.95 -6.18 7.28
C ARG A 16 -17.08 -6.79 6.42
N GLU A 17 -16.74 -7.31 5.26
CA GLU A 17 -17.69 -7.86 4.27
C GLU A 17 -18.06 -9.32 4.55
N ARG A 18 -17.14 -10.11 5.13
CA ARG A 18 -17.37 -11.51 5.53
C ARG A 18 -18.58 -11.66 6.44
N ARG A 19 -18.82 -10.70 7.35
CA ARG A 19 -19.95 -10.75 8.28
C ARG A 19 -21.28 -10.70 7.53
N TRP A 20 -21.43 -9.82 6.56
CA TRP A 20 -22.68 -9.67 5.81
C TRP A 20 -22.98 -10.88 4.94
N ILE A 21 -21.96 -11.45 4.27
CA ILE A 21 -22.13 -12.65 3.44
C ILE A 21 -22.52 -13.86 4.30
N ILE A 22 -21.90 -14.03 5.47
CA ILE A 22 -22.27 -15.10 6.41
C ILE A 22 -23.73 -14.95 6.83
N TRP A 23 -24.18 -13.73 7.19
CA TRP A 23 -25.57 -13.50 7.56
C TRP A 23 -26.55 -13.78 6.41
N SER A 24 -26.22 -13.43 5.17
CA SER A 24 -27.05 -13.76 4.00
C SER A 24 -27.16 -15.26 3.78
N ILE A 25 -26.05 -16.00 3.90
CA ILE A 25 -26.03 -17.46 3.77
C ILE A 25 -26.82 -18.12 4.90
N VAL A 26 -26.64 -17.66 6.14
CA VAL A 26 -27.39 -18.14 7.31
C VAL A 26 -28.90 -17.90 7.12
N LEU A 27 -29.30 -16.75 6.57
CA LEU A 27 -30.71 -16.44 6.32
C LEU A 27 -31.31 -17.32 5.22
N VAL A 28 -30.55 -17.62 4.15
CA VAL A 28 -30.96 -18.58 3.11
C VAL A 28 -31.07 -20.01 3.66
N ILE A 29 -30.10 -20.45 4.48
CA ILE A 29 -30.15 -21.77 5.12
C ILE A 29 -31.35 -21.87 6.08
N ALA A 30 -31.57 -20.85 6.92
CA ALA A 30 -32.72 -20.80 7.81
C ALA A 30 -34.04 -20.85 7.05
N MET A 31 -34.14 -20.18 5.89
CA MET A 31 -35.31 -20.26 5.02
C MET A 31 -35.54 -21.67 4.48
N VAL A 32 -34.51 -22.35 3.96
CA VAL A 32 -34.63 -23.73 3.45
C VAL A 32 -35.05 -24.69 4.58
N MET A 33 -34.49 -24.53 5.77
CA MET A 33 -34.83 -25.34 6.95
C MET A 33 -36.27 -25.13 7.44
N ILE A 34 -36.88 -23.97 7.19
CA ILE A 34 -38.29 -23.70 7.54
C ILE A 34 -39.25 -24.17 6.43
N ALA A 35 -38.84 -24.02 5.16
CA ALA A 35 -39.69 -24.34 4.01
C ALA A 35 -39.90 -25.85 3.80
N ILE A 36 -38.88 -26.67 4.03
CA ILE A 36 -38.96 -28.14 3.85
C ILE A 36 -40.01 -28.78 4.78
N PRO A 37 -39.95 -28.61 6.12
CA PRO A 37 -40.95 -29.20 7.01
C PRO A 37 -42.34 -28.59 6.83
N ALA A 38 -42.46 -27.34 6.39
CA ALA A 38 -43.75 -26.73 6.07
C ALA A 38 -44.40 -27.37 4.84
N ALA A 39 -43.62 -27.79 3.83
CA ALA A 39 -44.13 -28.51 2.67
C ALA A 39 -44.60 -29.92 3.05
N GLU A 40 -43.84 -30.64 3.88
CA GLU A 40 -44.20 -31.98 4.38
C GLU A 40 -45.44 -31.94 5.31
N ALA A 41 -45.60 -30.88 6.11
CA ALA A 41 -46.77 -30.67 6.95
C ALA A 41 -48.06 -30.41 6.13
N VAL A 42 -47.94 -29.76 4.97
CA VAL A 42 -49.08 -29.57 4.06
C VAL A 42 -49.48 -30.90 3.41
N GLU A 43 -48.50 -31.71 2.98
CA GLU A 43 -48.76 -33.00 2.33
C GLU A 43 -49.38 -34.03 3.27
N SER A 44 -48.95 -34.07 4.54
CA SER A 44 -49.53 -34.93 5.59
C SER A 44 -50.95 -34.50 6.01
N SER A 45 -51.29 -33.21 5.92
CA SER A 45 -52.64 -32.72 6.23
C SER A 45 -53.68 -33.10 5.16
N ASN A 46 -53.27 -33.26 3.90
CA ASN A 46 -54.17 -33.67 2.82
C ASN A 46 -54.53 -35.16 2.83
N SER A 47 -53.75 -36.00 3.53
CA SER A 47 -53.95 -37.45 3.60
C SER A 47 -54.81 -37.90 4.79
N THR A 48 -55.23 -36.98 5.66
CA THR A 48 -56.03 -37.26 6.88
C THR A 48 -57.36 -36.50 6.91
N ALA A 49 -57.93 -36.22 5.73
CA ALA A 49 -59.20 -35.51 5.59
C ALA A 49 -60.41 -36.39 5.94
N ASP A 50 -60.57 -36.72 7.22
CA ASP A 50 -61.85 -36.99 7.86
C ASP A 50 -61.75 -36.61 9.35
N ALA A 51 -62.62 -35.67 9.76
CA ALA A 51 -62.88 -35.15 11.11
C ALA A 51 -62.15 -33.86 11.57
N ALA A 52 -63.00 -32.92 12.00
CA ALA A 52 -62.79 -31.75 12.86
C ALA A 52 -62.36 -30.42 12.21
N SER A 53 -63.34 -29.51 12.22
CA SER A 53 -63.33 -28.11 11.86
C SER A 53 -62.41 -27.24 12.75
N THR A 54 -61.14 -27.14 12.38
CA THR A 54 -60.31 -25.96 12.72
C THR A 54 -59.38 -25.74 11.55
N SER A 55 -59.58 -24.68 10.75
CA SER A 55 -58.97 -24.50 9.43
C SER A 55 -57.42 -24.60 9.47
N PRO A 56 -56.81 -25.73 9.08
CA PRO A 56 -55.35 -25.91 9.10
C PRO A 56 -54.64 -25.05 8.04
N ASN A 57 -55.42 -24.49 7.13
CA ASN A 57 -54.95 -23.77 5.95
C ASN A 57 -54.39 -22.36 6.28
N ALA A 58 -54.77 -21.78 7.43
CA ALA A 58 -54.36 -20.41 7.79
C ALA A 58 -52.92 -20.32 8.30
N SER A 59 -52.44 -21.31 9.07
CA SER A 59 -51.06 -21.35 9.58
C SER A 59 -50.04 -21.69 8.49
N ASN A 60 -50.39 -22.61 7.58
CA ASN A 60 -49.52 -23.02 6.48
C ASN A 60 -49.39 -21.93 5.40
N GLY A 61 -50.46 -21.18 5.13
CA GLY A 61 -50.41 -20.02 4.23
C GLY A 61 -49.53 -18.87 4.76
N LEU A 62 -49.51 -18.66 6.08
CA LEU A 62 -48.68 -17.62 6.71
C LEU A 62 -47.18 -17.95 6.65
N LEU A 63 -46.82 -19.24 6.78
CA LEU A 63 -45.43 -19.71 6.64
C LEU A 63 -44.91 -19.59 5.20
N LEU A 64 -45.73 -19.92 4.20
CA LEU A 64 -45.39 -19.73 2.78
C LEU A 64 -45.22 -18.25 2.42
N MET A 65 -46.12 -17.38 2.89
CA MET A 65 -46.01 -15.92 2.68
C MET A 65 -44.77 -15.34 3.37
N GLY A 66 -44.45 -15.78 4.58
CA GLY A 66 -43.24 -15.36 5.31
C GLY A 66 -41.94 -15.73 4.57
N GLY A 67 -41.88 -16.91 3.95
CA GLY A 67 -40.75 -17.33 3.12
C GLY A 67 -40.56 -16.47 1.87
N CYS A 68 -41.65 -16.11 1.18
CA CYS A 68 -41.59 -15.25 -0.02
C CYS A 68 -41.09 -13.84 0.30
N VAL A 69 -41.50 -13.25 1.43
CA VAL A 69 -41.05 -11.90 1.83
C VAL A 69 -39.54 -11.89 2.14
N LEU A 70 -39.03 -12.91 2.83
CA LEU A 70 -37.60 -13.04 3.10
C LEU A 70 -36.77 -13.23 1.81
N PHE A 71 -37.30 -13.95 0.83
CA PHE A 71 -36.63 -14.14 -0.46
C PHE A 71 -36.53 -12.82 -1.24
N VAL A 72 -37.62 -12.05 -1.31
CA VAL A 72 -37.64 -10.74 -1.96
C VAL A 72 -36.69 -9.76 -1.27
N LEU A 73 -36.53 -9.84 0.05
CA LEU A 73 -35.57 -9.03 0.79
C LEU A 73 -34.11 -9.52 0.63
N ALA A 74 -33.87 -10.82 0.44
CA ALA A 74 -32.52 -11.37 0.29
C ALA A 74 -31.89 -11.06 -1.08
N ILE A 75 -32.68 -11.02 -2.15
CA ILE A 75 -32.22 -10.74 -3.52
C ILE A 75 -31.46 -9.41 -3.63
N PRO A 76 -31.98 -8.24 -3.19
CA PRO A 76 -31.26 -6.98 -3.31
C PRO A 76 -29.97 -6.95 -2.48
N PHE A 77 -29.93 -7.67 -1.35
CA PHE A 77 -28.72 -7.81 -0.54
C PHE A 77 -27.64 -8.64 -1.24
N LEU A 78 -28.00 -9.77 -1.87
CA LEU A 78 -27.08 -10.56 -2.68
C LEU A 78 -26.64 -9.81 -3.93
N ALA A 79 -27.57 -9.18 -4.64
CA ALA A 79 -27.27 -8.39 -5.84
C ALA A 79 -26.33 -7.22 -5.54
N SER A 80 -26.57 -6.51 -4.43
CA SER A 80 -25.67 -5.46 -3.94
C SER A 80 -24.29 -6.05 -3.61
N GLY A 81 -24.20 -7.13 -2.82
CA GLY A 81 -22.93 -7.78 -2.49
C GLY A 81 -22.10 -8.21 -3.72
N ILE A 82 -22.76 -8.79 -4.72
CA ILE A 82 -22.11 -9.18 -6.00
C ILE A 82 -21.68 -7.95 -6.79
N HIS A 83 -22.52 -6.90 -6.86
CA HIS A 83 -22.18 -5.65 -7.54
C HIS A 83 -20.95 -4.99 -6.93
N TRP A 84 -20.93 -4.79 -5.61
CA TRP A 84 -19.79 -4.23 -4.88
C TRP A 84 -18.52 -5.07 -5.08
N ARG A 85 -18.62 -6.40 -5.04
CA ARG A 85 -17.49 -7.30 -5.32
C ARG A 85 -16.97 -7.14 -6.75
N SER A 86 -17.85 -7.02 -7.73
CA SER A 86 -17.45 -6.82 -9.14
C SER A 86 -16.74 -5.48 -9.35
N VAL A 87 -17.18 -4.42 -8.66
CA VAL A 87 -16.57 -3.09 -8.71
C VAL A 87 -15.21 -3.10 -8.00
N GLY A 88 -15.11 -3.76 -6.84
CA GLY A 88 -13.85 -3.93 -6.10
C GLY A 88 -12.81 -4.71 -6.89
N TRP A 89 -13.19 -5.84 -7.50
CA TRP A 89 -12.31 -6.64 -8.35
C TRP A 89 -11.83 -5.89 -9.59
N LYS A 90 -12.73 -5.18 -10.30
CA LYS A 90 -12.32 -4.35 -11.43
C LYS A 90 -11.35 -3.25 -11.02
N THR A 91 -11.52 -2.70 -9.82
CA THR A 91 -10.61 -1.67 -9.28
C THR A 91 -9.26 -2.27 -8.90
N LEU A 92 -9.24 -3.44 -8.27
CA LEU A 92 -8.01 -4.18 -7.97
C LEU A 92 -7.26 -4.55 -9.25
N GLN A 93 -7.96 -5.06 -10.26
CA GLN A 93 -7.38 -5.39 -11.56
C GLN A 93 -6.78 -4.16 -12.24
N ARG A 94 -7.49 -3.02 -12.25
CA ARG A 94 -6.96 -1.76 -12.77
C ARG A 94 -5.71 -1.32 -12.03
N ASN A 95 -5.71 -1.37 -10.70
CA ASN A 95 -4.55 -1.02 -9.89
C ASN A 95 -3.35 -1.95 -10.15
N MET A 96 -3.59 -3.26 -10.30
CA MET A 96 -2.55 -4.23 -10.65
C MET A 96 -1.98 -3.98 -12.05
N MET A 97 -2.84 -3.73 -13.04
CA MET A 97 -2.42 -3.42 -14.41
C MET A 97 -1.62 -2.12 -14.46
N GLN A 98 -2.08 -1.09 -13.74
CA GLN A 98 -1.40 0.20 -13.65
C GLN A 98 -0.04 0.04 -12.96
N ASN A 99 0.03 -0.64 -11.81
CA ASN A 99 1.29 -0.88 -11.12
C ASN A 99 2.31 -1.65 -11.99
N ASN A 100 1.83 -2.65 -12.75
CA ASN A 100 2.69 -3.38 -13.70
C ASN A 100 3.16 -2.49 -14.86
N ALA A 101 2.30 -1.61 -15.36
CA ALA A 101 2.68 -0.64 -16.40
C ALA A 101 3.70 0.37 -15.87
N ASP A 102 3.48 0.90 -14.67
CA ASP A 102 4.38 1.86 -14.02
C ASP A 102 5.78 1.26 -13.79
N HIS A 103 5.85 0.01 -13.32
CA HIS A 103 7.12 -0.71 -13.20
C HIS A 103 7.82 -0.84 -14.57
N LYS A 104 7.13 -1.34 -15.60
CA LYS A 104 7.71 -1.48 -16.94
C LYS A 104 8.24 -0.14 -17.47
N ASN A 105 7.45 0.93 -17.32
CA ASN A 105 7.83 2.26 -17.75
C ASN A 105 9.07 2.79 -17.00
N GLY A 106 9.09 2.68 -15.67
CA GLY A 106 10.21 3.14 -14.86
C GLY A 106 11.52 2.41 -15.17
N TRP A 107 11.44 1.10 -15.46
CA TRP A 107 12.61 0.33 -15.89
C TRP A 107 13.09 0.71 -17.29
N ALA A 108 12.17 0.88 -18.24
CA ALA A 108 12.50 1.30 -19.60
C ALA A 108 13.12 2.70 -19.64
N GLU A 109 12.58 3.65 -18.85
CA GLU A 109 13.11 5.00 -18.70
C GLU A 109 14.53 4.99 -18.10
N ALA A 110 14.75 4.19 -17.06
CA ALA A 110 16.08 4.02 -16.46
C ALA A 110 17.10 3.48 -17.47
N GLY A 111 16.71 2.53 -18.31
CA GLY A 111 17.58 1.99 -19.35
C GLY A 111 17.91 2.99 -20.45
N ARG A 112 16.92 3.79 -20.89
CA ARG A 112 17.16 4.91 -21.82
C ARG A 112 18.12 5.94 -21.23
N LEU A 113 17.91 6.32 -19.97
CA LEU A 113 18.80 7.24 -19.27
C LEU A 113 20.23 6.67 -19.18
N HIS A 114 20.37 5.39 -18.86
CA HIS A 114 21.69 4.74 -18.80
C HIS A 114 22.40 4.81 -20.15
N LEU A 115 21.70 4.56 -21.25
CA LEU A 115 22.25 4.66 -22.60
C LEU A 115 22.63 6.09 -22.97
N ASP A 116 21.78 7.08 -22.66
CA ASP A 116 22.07 8.50 -22.92
C ASP A 116 23.32 8.96 -22.15
N ILE A 117 23.42 8.62 -20.86
CA ILE A 117 24.60 8.92 -20.02
C ILE A 117 25.84 8.20 -20.56
N SER A 118 25.73 6.92 -20.90
CA SER A 118 26.83 6.13 -21.45
C SER A 118 27.38 6.70 -22.75
N ARG A 119 26.51 7.30 -23.57
CA ARG A 119 26.86 7.97 -24.82
C ARG A 119 27.31 9.42 -24.62
N ARG A 120 27.48 9.87 -23.37
CA ARG A 120 27.80 11.26 -22.98
C ARG A 120 26.85 12.28 -23.61
N ARG A 121 25.59 11.90 -23.80
CA ARG A 121 24.57 12.82 -24.28
C ARG A 121 24.23 13.81 -23.18
N ALA A 122 24.18 15.10 -23.52
CA ALA A 122 23.75 16.12 -22.58
C ALA A 122 22.31 15.86 -22.12
N LEU A 123 22.10 15.74 -20.81
CA LEU A 123 20.76 15.65 -20.24
C LEU A 123 20.09 17.02 -20.32
N ARG A 124 18.85 17.05 -20.78
CA ARG A 124 18.11 18.30 -20.89
C ARG A 124 17.63 18.74 -19.49
N PRO A 125 17.80 20.02 -19.11
CA PRO A 125 17.19 20.54 -17.90
C PRO A 125 15.67 20.41 -17.95
N VAL A 126 15.07 20.14 -16.78
CA VAL A 126 13.63 20.04 -16.57
C VAL A 126 13.13 21.38 -16.08
N ASP A 127 12.28 22.02 -16.89
CA ASP A 127 11.57 23.25 -16.56
C ASP A 127 10.07 23.06 -16.83
N PRO A 128 9.15 23.62 -16.02
CA PRO A 128 9.39 24.42 -14.81
C PRO A 128 9.60 23.59 -13.53
N THR A 129 10.42 24.09 -12.61
CA THR A 129 10.59 23.51 -11.27
C THR A 129 9.77 24.24 -10.20
N PRO A 130 9.26 23.53 -9.18
CA PRO A 130 8.51 24.13 -8.07
C PRO A 130 9.37 24.95 -7.09
N LEU A 131 10.70 24.96 -7.25
CA LEU A 131 11.62 25.74 -6.45
C LEU A 131 12.56 26.56 -7.34
N VAL A 132 13.12 27.62 -6.77
CA VAL A 132 14.17 28.44 -7.39
C VAL A 132 15.52 27.71 -7.28
N PRO A 133 16.15 27.29 -8.39
CA PRO A 133 17.41 26.57 -8.35
C PRO A 133 18.54 27.46 -7.78
N ARG A 134 19.50 26.83 -7.09
CA ARG A 134 20.75 27.49 -6.67
C ARG A 134 21.53 27.97 -7.91
N PRO A 135 22.44 28.95 -7.79
CA PRO A 135 23.28 29.36 -8.92
C PRO A 135 24.03 28.17 -9.54
N GLY A 136 23.81 27.93 -10.84
CA GLY A 136 24.40 26.79 -11.56
C GLY A 136 23.74 25.43 -11.30
N GLU A 137 22.64 25.37 -10.53
CA GLU A 137 21.87 24.16 -10.32
C GLU A 137 20.92 23.90 -11.49
N HIS A 138 21.00 22.69 -12.04
CA HIS A 138 20.15 22.21 -13.11
C HIS A 138 19.54 20.88 -12.71
N PHE A 139 18.21 20.81 -12.74
CA PHE A 139 17.47 19.58 -12.55
C PHE A 139 17.32 18.86 -13.88
N HIS A 140 17.64 17.58 -13.92
CA HIS A 140 17.56 16.76 -15.15
C HIS A 140 16.43 15.73 -15.08
N LEU A 141 15.96 15.41 -13.89
CA LEU A 141 14.87 14.46 -13.68
C LEU A 141 13.86 15.05 -12.71
N ARG A 142 12.58 14.79 -13.00
CA ARG A 142 11.46 15.01 -12.10
C ARG A 142 10.57 13.79 -12.13
N THR A 143 10.33 13.18 -10.97
CA THR A 143 9.49 12.00 -10.87
C THR A 143 8.85 11.91 -9.49
N ARG A 144 7.87 11.02 -9.34
CA ARG A 144 7.24 10.72 -8.06
C ARG A 144 7.77 9.40 -7.53
N ILE A 145 8.19 9.39 -6.28
CA ILE A 145 8.84 8.23 -5.67
C ILE A 145 8.37 8.03 -4.23
N GLY A 146 8.41 6.79 -3.76
CA GLY A 146 8.30 6.48 -2.34
C GLY A 146 9.53 6.97 -1.60
N TYR A 147 9.32 7.59 -0.46
CA TYR A 147 10.33 8.16 0.42
C TYR A 147 10.22 7.52 1.80
N SER A 148 11.36 7.24 2.42
CA SER A 148 11.42 6.82 3.82
C SER A 148 12.78 7.19 4.43
N ARG A 149 12.78 7.38 5.74
CA ARG A 149 13.97 7.72 6.54
C ARG A 149 14.25 6.63 7.56
N TYR A 150 15.52 6.30 7.75
CA TYR A 150 15.91 5.37 8.80
C TYR A 150 16.12 6.15 10.11
N VAL A 151 15.19 5.99 11.05
CA VAL A 151 15.25 6.70 12.35
C VAL A 151 15.77 5.74 13.41
N THR A 152 16.95 6.02 13.96
CA THR A 152 17.64 5.19 14.97
C THR A 152 17.33 5.63 16.40
N SER A 153 16.89 6.86 16.64
CA SER A 153 16.64 7.38 17.99
C SER A 153 15.51 8.40 18.03
N GLY A 154 14.42 8.07 18.73
CA GLY A 154 13.69 9.08 19.49
C GLY A 154 14.48 9.35 20.76
N ASP A 155 14.72 10.61 21.10
CA ASP A 155 15.24 10.94 22.42
C ASP A 155 14.20 10.48 23.45
N GLY A 156 14.54 9.47 24.25
CA GLY A 156 13.70 9.05 25.38
C GLY A 156 13.68 10.10 26.50
N SER A 157 13.62 11.40 26.18
CA SER A 157 13.61 12.47 27.17
C SER A 157 12.26 12.47 27.89
N TYR A 158 12.29 11.82 29.04
CA TYR A 158 11.15 11.59 29.91
C TYR A 158 11.01 12.76 30.89
N SER A 159 9.93 13.53 30.75
CA SER A 159 9.46 14.44 31.80
C SER A 159 8.67 13.64 32.84
N HIS A 160 9.31 13.32 33.97
CA HIS A 160 8.63 12.76 35.14
C HIS A 160 7.54 13.73 35.63
N THR A 161 6.27 13.44 35.34
CA THR A 161 5.17 14.05 36.10
C THR A 161 4.70 13.02 37.12
N VAL A 162 5.28 13.09 38.33
CA VAL A 162 4.89 12.22 39.43
C VAL A 162 3.62 12.80 40.06
N ALA A 163 2.46 12.20 39.76
CA ALA A 163 1.23 12.52 40.45
C ALA A 163 1.16 11.71 41.76
N PHE A 164 1.28 12.39 42.90
CA PHE A 164 1.09 11.79 44.22
C PHE A 164 -0.40 11.93 44.63
N GLY A 165 -1.04 10.83 45.02
CA GLY A 165 -2.40 10.83 45.55
C GLY A 165 -2.54 9.80 46.68
N THR A 166 -2.95 10.24 47.85
CA THR A 166 -3.20 9.38 49.02
C THR A 166 -4.71 9.11 49.17
N GLY A 167 -5.11 7.83 49.18
CA GLY A 167 -6.48 7.38 49.46
C GLY A 167 -7.04 6.34 48.47
N PRO A 168 -8.25 5.77 48.72
CA PRO A 168 -8.86 4.74 47.86
C PRO A 168 -9.12 5.21 46.42
N ALA A 169 -9.39 6.51 46.22
CA ALA A 169 -9.46 7.13 44.89
C ALA A 169 -8.10 7.23 44.18
N GLY A 170 -6.99 7.27 44.95
CA GLY A 170 -5.62 7.24 44.44
C GLY A 170 -5.23 5.88 43.85
N LEU A 171 -5.73 4.77 44.39
CA LEU A 171 -5.47 3.43 43.84
C LEU A 171 -6.12 3.22 42.46
N ALA A 172 -7.29 3.82 42.21
CA ALA A 172 -7.93 3.81 40.89
C ALA A 172 -7.15 4.63 39.84
N LEU A 173 -6.58 5.77 40.25
CA LEU A 173 -5.70 6.60 39.42
C LEU A 173 -4.35 5.92 39.11
N VAL A 174 -3.80 5.14 40.05
CA VAL A 174 -2.58 4.33 39.83
C VAL A 174 -2.85 3.19 38.84
N GLY A 175 -4.00 2.52 38.90
CA GLY A 175 -4.37 1.46 37.95
C GLY A 175 -4.57 1.95 36.51
N ALA A 176 -5.24 3.09 36.32
CA ALA A 176 -5.39 3.74 35.00
C ALA A 176 -4.04 4.24 34.45
N SER A 177 -3.16 4.70 35.36
CA SER A 177 -1.80 5.11 35.00
C SER A 177 -0.93 3.93 34.58
N LEU A 178 -1.07 2.73 35.17
CA LEU A 178 -0.24 1.55 34.82
C LEU A 178 -0.59 0.93 33.45
N ILE A 179 -1.87 0.90 33.05
CA ILE A 179 -2.30 0.41 31.72
C ILE A 179 -2.01 1.46 30.63
N GLY A 180 -2.14 2.76 30.95
CA GLY A 180 -1.68 3.84 30.08
C GLY A 180 -0.16 3.86 29.93
N ASN A 181 0.58 3.57 30.99
CA ASN A 181 2.04 3.56 31.01
C ASN A 181 2.62 2.34 30.28
N SER A 182 1.94 1.19 30.24
CA SER A 182 2.40 0.03 29.45
C SER A 182 2.15 0.19 27.95
N ARG A 183 1.00 0.73 27.53
CA ARG A 183 0.76 1.09 26.11
C ARG A 183 1.71 2.18 25.64
N ARG A 184 1.90 3.24 26.43
CA ARG A 184 2.84 4.33 26.11
C ARG A 184 4.31 3.92 26.21
N ARG A 185 4.66 2.98 27.10
CA ARG A 185 5.99 2.35 27.14
C ARG A 185 6.21 1.43 25.94
N SER A 186 5.17 0.72 25.48
CA SER A 186 5.22 -0.06 24.23
C SER A 186 5.32 0.85 23.00
N GLU A 187 4.63 2.00 23.01
CA GLU A 187 4.73 3.02 21.96
C GLU A 187 6.10 3.72 21.98
N ALA A 188 6.67 4.00 23.16
CA ALA A 188 8.00 4.56 23.34
C ALA A 188 9.11 3.54 23.00
N MET A 189 8.94 2.26 23.34
CA MET A 189 9.84 1.18 22.93
C MET A 189 9.72 0.94 21.41
N ALA A 190 8.51 0.99 20.84
CA ALA A 190 8.30 0.94 19.40
C ALA A 190 8.84 2.18 18.68
N ALA A 191 8.88 3.34 19.35
CA ALA A 191 9.52 4.58 18.86
C ALA A 191 11.05 4.52 18.95
N ALA A 192 11.59 3.79 19.92
CA ALA A 192 13.03 3.58 20.13
C ALA A 192 13.63 2.45 19.28
N THR A 193 12.81 1.63 18.61
CA THR A 193 13.32 0.61 17.68
C THR A 193 13.73 1.25 16.35
N PRO A 194 14.98 1.02 15.89
CA PRO A 194 15.42 1.48 14.59
C PRO A 194 14.53 0.94 13.47
N ALA A 195 13.91 1.84 12.71
CA ALA A 195 12.94 1.47 11.68
C ALA A 195 12.89 2.49 10.55
N TRP A 196 12.49 2.01 9.37
CA TRP A 196 12.13 2.87 8.24
C TRP A 196 10.80 3.56 8.53
N ARG A 197 10.86 4.86 8.80
CA ARG A 197 9.70 5.73 9.08
C ARG A 197 9.44 6.67 7.91
N GLU A 198 8.40 7.49 8.06
CA GLU A 198 8.03 8.55 7.11
C GLU A 198 7.73 8.06 5.70
N LYS A 199 7.17 6.85 5.60
CA LYS A 199 6.79 6.24 4.32
C LYS A 199 5.71 7.09 3.62
N GLN A 200 6.08 7.76 2.54
CA GLN A 200 5.16 8.57 1.74
C GLN A 200 5.58 8.64 0.27
N TYR A 201 4.63 8.89 -0.63
CA TYR A 201 4.95 9.17 -2.04
C TYR A 201 5.04 10.67 -2.28
N THR A 202 6.21 11.13 -2.71
CA THR A 202 6.54 12.54 -2.89
C THR A 202 7.19 12.79 -4.25
N ASP A 203 7.12 14.03 -4.71
CA ASP A 203 7.92 14.49 -5.85
C ASP A 203 9.40 14.54 -5.45
N VAL A 204 10.25 14.13 -6.39
CA VAL A 204 11.71 14.25 -6.33
C VAL A 204 12.22 14.92 -7.60
N LEU A 205 13.15 15.84 -7.41
CA LEU A 205 13.97 16.44 -8.46
C LEU A 205 15.39 15.93 -8.31
N ALA A 206 15.99 15.44 -9.40
CA ALA A 206 17.39 15.04 -9.40
C ALA A 206 18.20 16.00 -10.28
N GLY A 207 19.22 16.62 -9.69
CA GLY A 207 20.01 17.68 -10.32
C GLY A 207 21.51 17.41 -10.26
N ASN A 208 22.29 18.37 -10.75
CA ASN A 208 23.75 18.30 -10.72
C ASN A 208 24.33 18.39 -9.31
N TYR A 209 23.65 19.04 -8.35
CA TYR A 209 24.12 19.17 -6.97
C TYR A 209 23.62 18.08 -6.03
N GLY A 210 22.43 17.54 -6.27
CA GLY A 210 21.82 16.59 -5.36
C GLY A 210 20.45 16.11 -5.80
N LEU A 211 19.74 15.55 -4.83
CA LEU A 211 18.30 15.34 -4.88
C LEU A 211 17.60 16.46 -4.10
N VAL A 212 16.46 16.90 -4.61
CA VAL A 212 15.51 17.69 -3.83
C VAL A 212 14.20 16.94 -3.74
N ILE A 213 13.77 16.68 -2.52
CA ILE A 213 12.57 15.91 -2.22
C ILE A 213 11.59 16.83 -1.49
N PHE A 214 10.29 16.64 -1.71
CA PHE A 214 9.25 17.47 -1.09
C PHE A 214 8.40 16.72 -0.04
N PRO A 215 8.99 16.07 0.98
CA PRO A 215 8.20 15.38 1.99
C PRO A 215 7.29 16.40 2.71
N TYR A 216 6.01 16.06 2.88
CA TYR A 216 5.01 16.93 3.50
C TYR A 216 4.94 18.35 2.92
N GLY A 217 5.31 18.53 1.64
CA GLY A 217 5.30 19.84 0.97
C GLY A 217 6.48 20.75 1.32
N ARG A 218 7.48 20.28 2.06
CA ARG A 218 8.71 21.03 2.37
C ARG A 218 9.86 20.53 1.52
N ALA A 219 10.61 21.42 0.90
CA ALA A 219 11.81 21.04 0.16
C ALA A 219 12.93 20.61 1.11
N MET A 220 13.50 19.43 0.87
CA MET A 220 14.68 18.89 1.53
C MET A 220 15.76 18.61 0.49
N HIS A 221 16.96 19.11 0.73
CA HIS A 221 18.11 18.98 -0.17
C HIS A 221 19.04 17.87 0.33
N PHE A 222 19.42 16.98 -0.58
CA PHE A 222 20.38 15.91 -0.34
C PHE A 222 21.50 16.02 -1.36
N ASP A 223 22.58 16.71 -0.97
CA ASP A 223 23.69 16.99 -1.88
C ASP A 223 24.58 15.76 -2.08
N TRP A 224 25.06 15.55 -3.31
CA TRP A 224 25.89 14.40 -3.67
C TRP A 224 27.18 14.32 -2.85
N ASN A 225 27.74 15.46 -2.46
CA ASN A 225 29.00 15.54 -1.71
C ASN A 225 28.87 15.07 -0.26
N HIS A 226 27.65 14.97 0.28
CA HIS A 226 27.42 14.47 1.65
C HIS A 226 27.11 12.97 1.68
N VAL A 227 27.00 12.31 0.53
CA VAL A 227 26.73 10.86 0.44
C VAL A 227 28.00 10.10 0.82
N THR A 228 27.94 9.32 1.90
CA THR A 228 29.02 8.44 2.34
C THR A 228 28.91 7.07 1.71
N THR A 229 27.69 6.54 1.63
CA THR A 229 27.42 5.19 1.10
C THR A 229 26.22 5.22 0.17
N PHE A 230 26.32 4.51 -0.94
CA PHE A 230 25.28 4.40 -1.96
C PHE A 230 24.96 2.93 -2.26
N HIS A 231 23.72 2.54 -2.00
CA HIS A 231 23.22 1.18 -2.19
C HIS A 231 22.10 1.14 -3.24
N PRO A 232 22.45 1.05 -4.54
CA PRO A 232 21.45 0.86 -5.59
C PRO A 232 20.95 -0.58 -5.58
N ASN A 233 19.63 -0.75 -5.58
CA ASN A 233 18.97 -2.04 -5.76
C ASN A 233 17.79 -1.89 -6.74
N PRO A 234 18.09 -1.66 -8.03
CA PRO A 234 17.06 -1.43 -9.03
C PRO A 234 16.11 -2.63 -9.17
N THR A 235 16.61 -3.87 -9.02
CA THR A 235 15.81 -5.10 -9.08
C THR A 235 14.69 -5.12 -8.02
N ASN A 236 14.98 -4.62 -6.82
CA ASN A 236 13.99 -4.49 -5.75
C ASN A 236 13.34 -3.10 -5.73
N TRP A 237 13.44 -2.31 -6.80
CA TRP A 237 12.83 -0.98 -6.91
C TRP A 237 13.17 -0.07 -5.74
N THR A 238 14.42 -0.13 -5.27
CA THR A 238 14.87 0.59 -4.08
C THR A 238 16.27 1.17 -4.29
N VAL A 239 16.51 2.30 -3.66
CA VAL A 239 17.83 2.93 -3.57
C VAL A 239 17.99 3.55 -2.21
N THR A 240 19.13 3.30 -1.56
CA THR A 240 19.42 3.83 -0.24
C THR A 240 20.70 4.65 -0.27
N PHE A 241 20.65 5.81 0.36
CA PHE A 241 21.74 6.74 0.55
C PHE A 241 22.02 6.88 2.04
N GLU A 242 23.29 6.76 2.41
CA GLU A 242 23.78 7.12 3.72
C GLU A 242 24.55 8.44 3.61
N PHE A 243 24.42 9.28 4.63
CA PHE A 243 25.05 10.58 4.67
C PHE A 243 25.91 10.68 5.93
N PHE A 244 26.90 11.58 5.89
CA PHE A 244 27.76 11.83 7.03
C PHE A 244 27.03 12.56 8.17
N ASP A 245 26.14 13.48 7.81
CA ASP A 245 25.52 14.48 8.70
C ASP A 245 23.99 14.37 8.77
N ALA A 246 23.40 13.34 8.16
CA ALA A 246 21.96 13.14 8.11
C ALA A 246 21.59 11.65 8.19
N GLU A 247 20.37 11.36 8.61
CA GLU A 247 19.89 9.97 8.64
C GLU A 247 19.87 9.36 7.22
N PRO A 248 19.89 8.02 7.10
CA PRO A 248 19.76 7.37 5.80
C PRO A 248 18.44 7.67 5.10
N LEU A 249 18.52 7.88 3.79
CA LEU A 249 17.39 8.06 2.88
C LEU A 249 17.17 6.80 2.07
N SER A 250 15.95 6.23 2.08
CA SER A 250 15.57 5.19 1.14
C SER A 250 14.44 5.67 0.24
N LEU A 251 14.65 5.53 -1.06
CA LEU A 251 13.66 5.79 -2.09
C LEU A 251 13.21 4.48 -2.72
N TYR A 252 11.90 4.33 -2.91
CA TYR A 252 11.30 3.08 -3.39
C TYR A 252 10.20 3.30 -4.42
N GLY A 253 9.93 2.26 -5.21
CA GLY A 253 8.85 2.23 -6.19
C GLY A 253 9.33 2.32 -7.65
N PRO A 254 8.39 2.48 -8.60
CA PRO A 254 8.67 2.33 -10.04
C PRO A 254 9.78 3.24 -10.58
N ALA A 255 9.94 4.43 -10.00
CA ALA A 255 10.95 5.40 -10.40
C ALA A 255 12.34 5.19 -9.77
N ALA A 256 12.48 4.25 -8.82
CA ALA A 256 13.75 4.02 -8.13
C ALA A 256 14.91 3.58 -9.06
N PRO A 257 14.70 2.71 -10.07
CA PRO A 257 15.76 2.39 -11.04
C PRO A 257 16.28 3.62 -11.80
N LEU A 258 15.39 4.58 -12.11
CA LEU A 258 15.76 5.83 -12.77
C LEU A 258 16.69 6.67 -11.89
N ILE A 259 16.35 6.78 -10.60
CA ILE A 259 17.21 7.47 -9.61
C ILE A 259 18.52 6.71 -9.38
N CYS A 260 18.51 5.36 -9.38
CA CYS A 260 19.73 4.55 -9.28
C CYS A 260 20.72 4.91 -10.38
N VAL A 261 20.28 4.91 -11.64
CA VAL A 261 21.12 5.21 -12.80
C VAL A 261 21.64 6.65 -12.73
N TYR A 262 20.77 7.61 -12.42
CA TYR A 262 21.16 9.02 -12.32
C TYR A 262 22.18 9.26 -11.20
N ALA A 263 21.89 8.78 -9.98
CA ALA A 263 22.77 8.95 -8.84
C ALA A 263 24.11 8.24 -9.05
N ALA A 264 24.11 7.03 -9.62
CA ALA A 264 25.34 6.33 -9.98
C ALA A 264 26.21 7.14 -10.95
N SER A 265 25.62 7.84 -11.92
CA SER A 265 26.37 8.70 -12.84
C SER A 265 27.02 9.92 -12.17
N LYS A 266 26.54 10.31 -10.98
CA LYS A 266 27.07 11.44 -10.19
C LYS A 266 28.06 11.00 -9.13
N LEU A 267 27.82 9.85 -8.51
CA LEU A 267 28.60 9.34 -7.39
C LEU A 267 29.74 8.42 -7.81
N TRP A 268 29.59 7.68 -8.91
CA TRP A 268 30.59 6.73 -9.39
C TRP A 268 31.41 7.29 -10.54
N GLY A 269 32.67 6.86 -10.63
CA GLY A 269 33.49 7.07 -11.82
C GLY A 269 32.94 6.30 -13.02
N GLY A 270 33.30 6.73 -14.23
CA GLY A 270 32.79 6.15 -15.48
C GLY A 270 33.02 4.64 -15.58
N GLU A 271 34.17 4.14 -15.12
CA GLU A 271 34.48 2.70 -15.13
C GLU A 271 33.51 1.91 -14.24
N GLN A 272 33.32 2.32 -12.99
CA GLN A 272 32.42 1.65 -12.05
C GLN A 272 30.96 1.70 -12.53
N PHE A 273 30.52 2.83 -13.10
CA PHE A 273 29.19 2.96 -13.69
C PHE A 273 28.94 1.93 -14.79
N HIS A 274 29.91 1.70 -15.68
CA HIS A 274 29.79 0.72 -16.75
C HIS A 274 29.98 -0.73 -16.30
N ALA A 275 30.78 -0.96 -15.26
CA ALA A 275 31.08 -2.31 -14.77
C ALA A 275 29.96 -2.90 -13.89
N ASP A 276 29.16 -2.07 -13.21
CA ASP A 276 28.18 -2.54 -12.22
C ASP A 276 27.09 -3.45 -12.86
N PRO A 277 26.97 -4.73 -12.41
CA PRO A 277 26.01 -5.66 -12.98
C PRO A 277 24.53 -5.23 -12.85
N ARG A 278 24.19 -4.48 -11.80
CA ARG A 278 22.82 -4.04 -11.51
C ARG A 278 22.37 -2.96 -12.48
N LEU A 279 23.27 -2.08 -12.91
CA LEU A 279 22.95 -1.06 -13.91
C LEU A 279 22.98 -1.64 -15.33
N ARG A 280 23.92 -2.55 -15.60
CA ARG A 280 24.00 -3.25 -16.89
C ARG A 280 22.74 -4.05 -17.22
N SER A 281 22.10 -4.66 -16.22
CA SER A 281 20.85 -5.41 -16.43
C SER A 281 19.71 -4.50 -16.91
N ILE A 282 19.62 -3.28 -16.37
CA ILE A 282 18.66 -2.27 -16.82
C ILE A 282 18.94 -1.88 -18.27
N ALA A 283 20.20 -1.55 -18.60
CA ALA A 283 20.59 -1.18 -19.95
C ALA A 283 20.29 -2.30 -20.97
N ALA A 284 20.66 -3.54 -20.66
CA ALA A 284 20.44 -4.71 -21.49
C ALA A 284 18.96 -4.94 -21.79
N SER A 285 18.10 -4.81 -20.77
CA SER A 285 16.66 -4.97 -20.96
C SER A 285 16.06 -3.91 -21.90
N SER A 286 16.50 -2.66 -21.81
CA SER A 286 16.01 -1.58 -22.68
C SER A 286 16.46 -1.76 -24.13
N LEU A 287 17.67 -2.28 -24.34
CA LEU A 287 18.17 -2.63 -25.67
C LEU A 287 17.38 -3.80 -26.26
N ALA A 288 17.08 -4.82 -25.46
CA ALA A 288 16.27 -5.95 -25.88
C ALA A 288 14.84 -5.51 -26.25
N GLU A 289 14.24 -4.61 -25.48
CA GLU A 289 12.92 -4.03 -25.77
C GLU A 289 12.94 -3.20 -27.06
N ALA A 290 13.96 -2.35 -27.25
CA ALA A 290 14.13 -1.57 -28.46
C ALA A 290 14.30 -2.47 -29.70
N ALA A 291 15.05 -3.58 -29.58
CA ALA A 291 15.22 -4.55 -30.64
C ALA A 291 13.90 -5.26 -31.00
N ARG A 292 13.11 -5.70 -30.00
CA ARG A 292 11.78 -6.29 -30.24
C ARG A 292 10.86 -5.33 -30.99
N LYS A 293 10.85 -4.05 -30.58
CA LYS A 293 10.05 -3.01 -31.23
C LYS A 293 10.49 -2.76 -32.68
N ALA A 294 11.80 -2.78 -32.96
CA ALA A 294 12.32 -2.65 -34.32
C ALA A 294 11.95 -3.84 -35.22
N LEU A 295 11.78 -5.04 -34.64
CA LEU A 295 11.38 -6.26 -35.34
C LEU A 295 9.85 -6.41 -35.51
N GLY A 296 9.06 -5.43 -35.05
CA GLY A 296 7.59 -5.47 -35.17
C GLY A 296 6.92 -6.57 -34.32
N GLN A 297 7.63 -7.13 -33.33
CA GLN A 297 7.09 -8.12 -32.42
C GLN A 297 6.49 -7.41 -31.20
N HIS A 298 5.16 -7.45 -31.09
CA HIS A 298 4.39 -6.95 -29.94
C HIS A 298 4.10 -8.06 -28.93
#